data_AF-A0A229RZ61-F1
#
_entry.id   AF-A0A229RZ61-F1
#
_cell.length_a   1.000
_cell.length_b   1.000
_cell.length_c   1.000
_cell.angle_alpha   90.00
_cell.angle_beta   90.00
_cell.angle_gamma   90.00
#
_symmetry.space_group_name_H-M   'P 1'
#
loop_
_entity.id
_entity.type
_entity.pdbx_description
1 polymer ?
#
loop_
_entity_poly.entity_id
_entity_poly.type
_entity_poly.pdbx_seq_one_letter_code
_entity_poly.pdbx_strand_id
1 'polypeptide(L)'
;MEEYFHALGAKDLETVCRITGPAFDGGMKECRTLTPMQFGMFSDDDLKKLKAIRVDRAKLQSKGADKVVFPPASIAPQIAMMASDPKTFTMAWRDGTWVVVD
;
A
#
# COMPACT_ATOMS: atom_id res chain seq x y z
N MET A 1 0.15 -1.74 6.60
CA MET A 1 0.62 -0.74 5.62
C MET A 1 2.09 -0.92 5.23
N GLU A 2 3.06 -0.97 6.16
CA GLU A 2 4.47 -1.22 5.79
C GLU A 2 4.66 -2.49 4.95
N GLU A 3 3.99 -3.58 5.34
CA GLU A 3 3.98 -4.85 4.60
C GLU A 3 3.60 -4.70 3.12
N TYR A 4 2.60 -3.86 2.80
CA TYR A 4 2.21 -3.60 1.41
C TYR A 4 3.32 -2.92 0.62
N PHE A 5 3.93 -1.87 1.18
CA PHE A 5 5.03 -1.17 0.51
C PHE A 5 6.26 -2.06 0.36
N HIS A 6 6.56 -2.88 1.37
CA HIS A 6 7.68 -3.83 1.30
C HIS A 6 7.41 -4.90 0.24
N ALA A 7 6.17 -5.38 0.12
CA ALA A 7 5.76 -6.33 -0.91
C ALA A 7 5.83 -5.72 -2.32
N LEU A 8 5.43 -4.45 -2.51
CA LEU A 8 5.65 -3.73 -3.76
C LEU A 8 7.14 -3.70 -4.12
N GLY A 9 8.01 -3.35 -3.16
CA GLY A 9 9.46 -3.32 -3.36
C GLY A 9 10.06 -4.70 -3.65
N ALA A 10 9.49 -5.76 -3.07
CA ALA A 10 9.88 -7.15 -3.32
C ALA A 10 9.25 -7.76 -4.59
N LYS A 11 8.33 -7.04 -5.25
CA LYS A 11 7.48 -7.55 -6.33
C LYS A 11 6.72 -8.82 -5.94
N ASP A 12 6.29 -8.90 -4.68
CA ASP A 12 5.46 -9.98 -4.15
C ASP A 12 3.99 -9.72 -4.50
N LEU A 13 3.56 -10.29 -5.63
CA LEU A 13 2.20 -10.12 -6.16
C LEU A 13 1.12 -10.61 -5.19
N GLU A 14 1.36 -11.73 -4.52
CA GLU A 14 0.35 -12.35 -3.65
C GLU A 14 0.10 -11.50 -2.41
N THR A 15 1.17 -11.00 -1.77
CA THR A 15 1.00 -10.11 -0.61
C THR A 15 0.41 -8.77 -1.01
N VAL A 16 0.85 -8.19 -2.14
CA VAL A 16 0.26 -6.94 -2.64
C VAL A 16 -1.24 -7.12 -2.85
N CYS A 17 -1.66 -8.12 -3.62
CA CYS A 17 -3.08 -8.31 -3.93
C CYS A 17 -3.91 -8.80 -2.75
N ARG A 18 -3.37 -9.56 -1.81
CA ARG A 18 -4.08 -9.86 -0.55
C ARG A 18 -4.43 -8.58 0.21
N ILE A 19 -3.54 -7.58 0.21
CA ILE A 19 -3.75 -6.34 0.95
C ILE A 19 -4.63 -5.35 0.18
N THR A 20 -4.47 -5.22 -1.14
CA THR A 20 -5.17 -4.19 -1.93
C THR A 20 -6.31 -4.70 -2.78
N GLY A 21 -6.42 -6.01 -3.00
CA GLY A 21 -7.49 -6.62 -3.79
C GLY A 21 -8.89 -6.13 -3.44
N PRO A 22 -9.26 -5.97 -2.15
CA PRO A 22 -10.58 -5.44 -1.77
C PRO A 22 -10.88 -4.00 -2.18
N ALA A 23 -9.87 -3.22 -2.61
CA ALA A 23 -10.03 -1.85 -3.10
C ALA A 23 -10.26 -1.78 -4.63
N PHE A 24 -9.98 -2.85 -5.38
CA PHE A 24 -10.26 -2.92 -6.82
C PHE A 24 -11.73 -3.31 -7.06
N ASP A 25 -12.40 -2.66 -8.02
CA ASP A 25 -13.78 -3.00 -8.42
C ASP A 25 -13.89 -4.46 -8.89
N GLY A 26 -12.91 -4.94 -9.67
CA GLY A 26 -12.77 -6.32 -10.11
C GLY A 26 -12.05 -7.23 -9.11
N GLY A 27 -11.79 -6.73 -7.90
CA GLY A 27 -11.21 -7.47 -6.79
C GLY A 27 -9.84 -8.08 -7.08
N MET A 28 -9.60 -9.27 -6.53
CA MET A 28 -8.34 -10.01 -6.68
C MET A 28 -7.95 -10.28 -8.13
N LYS A 29 -8.91 -10.51 -9.03
CA LYS A 29 -8.64 -10.81 -10.44
C LYS A 29 -8.05 -9.59 -11.14
N GLU A 30 -8.64 -8.42 -10.90
CA GLU A 30 -8.15 -7.17 -11.46
C GLU A 30 -6.78 -6.82 -10.88
N CYS A 31 -6.61 -6.89 -9.55
CA CYS A 31 -5.31 -6.64 -8.92
C CYS A 31 -4.20 -7.49 -9.55
N ARG A 32 -4.41 -8.81 -9.68
CA ARG A 32 -3.40 -9.71 -10.27
C ARG A 32 -3.07 -9.40 -11.73
N THR A 33 -3.97 -8.71 -12.44
CA THR A 33 -3.77 -8.29 -13.82
C THR A 33 -2.97 -6.99 -13.91
N LEU A 34 -3.26 -6.02 -13.04
CA LEU A 34 -2.70 -4.67 -13.12
C LEU A 34 -1.38 -4.51 -12.36
N THR A 35 -1.23 -5.16 -11.19
CA THR A 35 -0.05 -5.04 -10.34
C THR A 35 1.27 -5.43 -11.04
N PRO A 36 1.33 -6.49 -11.87
CA PRO A 36 2.55 -6.80 -12.63
C PRO A 36 3.00 -5.67 -13.57
N MET A 37 2.05 -4.91 -14.15
CA MET A 37 2.37 -3.75 -14.97
C MET A 37 2.97 -2.64 -14.11
N GLN A 38 2.39 -2.38 -12.94
CA GLN A 38 2.91 -1.43 -11.97
C GLN A 38 4.33 -1.78 -11.50
N PHE A 39 4.63 -3.07 -11.28
CA PHE A 39 5.99 -3.52 -10.94
C PHE A 39 7.03 -3.17 -12.01
N GLY A 40 6.62 -3.03 -13.27
CA GLY A 40 7.47 -2.59 -14.38
C GLY A 40 7.71 -1.08 -14.41
N MET A 41 6.94 -0.29 -13.67
CA MET A 41 7.05 1.17 -13.62
C MET A 41 8.02 1.67 -12.54
N PHE A 42 8.37 0.84 -11.56
CA PHE A 42 9.28 1.22 -10.48
C PHE A 42 10.75 1.18 -10.93
N SER A 43 11.48 2.25 -10.63
CA SER A 43 12.94 2.25 -10.74
C SER A 43 13.60 1.44 -9.64
N ASP A 44 14.89 1.10 -9.78
CA ASP A 44 15.65 0.42 -8.73
C ASP A 44 15.72 1.23 -7.43
N ASP A 45 15.74 2.57 -7.53
CA ASP A 45 15.69 3.45 -6.36
C ASP A 45 14.32 3.40 -5.67
N ASP A 46 13.23 3.39 -6.46
CA ASP A 46 11.88 3.22 -5.91
C ASP A 46 11.73 1.87 -5.20
N LEU A 47 12.23 0.78 -5.78
CA LEU A 47 12.18 -0.55 -5.15
C LEU A 47 12.97 -0.60 -3.83
N LYS A 48 14.13 0.08 -3.75
CA LYS A 48 14.90 0.20 -2.50
C LYS A 48 14.14 1.01 -1.45
N LYS A 49 13.58 2.16 -1.83
CA LYS A 49 12.78 3.02 -0.95
C LYS A 49 11.54 2.30 -0.44
N LEU A 50 10.82 1.61 -1.32
CA LEU A 50 9.65 0.80 -0.97
C LEU A 50 9.96 -0.21 0.14
N LYS A 51 11.08 -0.94 0.05
CA LYS A 51 11.52 -1.87 1.11
C LYS A 51 11.96 -1.19 2.41
N ALA A 52 12.30 0.09 2.36
CA ALA A 52 12.74 0.87 3.51
C ALA A 52 11.61 1.68 4.17
N ILE A 53 10.41 1.69 3.57
CA ILE A 53 9.27 2.48 4.08
C ILE A 53 8.96 2.12 5.53
N ARG A 54 8.79 3.17 6.34
CA ARG A 54 8.24 3.16 7.69
C ARG A 54 7.01 4.02 7.78
N VAL A 55 6.12 3.64 8.69
CA VAL A 55 4.93 4.40 9.01
C VAL A 55 5.07 5.05 10.39
N ASP A 56 4.97 6.37 10.41
CA ASP A 56 4.87 7.17 11.62
C ASP A 56 3.46 7.03 12.21
N ARG A 57 3.36 6.17 13.23
CA ARG A 57 2.10 5.85 13.90
C ARG A 57 1.46 7.04 14.60
N ALA A 58 2.26 8.05 15.00
CA ALA A 58 1.73 9.23 15.67
C ALA A 58 0.89 10.12 14.73
N LYS A 59 1.03 9.93 13.42
CA LYS A 59 0.30 10.67 12.39
C LYS A 59 -0.93 9.94 11.86
N LEU A 60 -1.22 8.74 12.36
CA LEU A 60 -2.36 7.96 11.92
C LEU A 60 -3.65 8.47 12.58
N GLN A 61 -4.76 8.31 11.88
CA GLN A 61 -6.08 8.64 12.42
C GLN A 61 -6.92 7.37 12.54
N SER A 62 -7.32 7.01 13.76
CA SER A 62 -8.33 5.96 13.94
C SER A 62 -9.70 6.47 13.50
N LYS A 63 -10.45 5.62 12.79
CA LYS A 63 -11.84 5.83 12.40
C LYS A 63 -12.74 4.73 12.99
N GLY A 64 -12.46 4.35 14.23
CA GLY A 64 -13.13 3.26 14.93
C GLY A 64 -12.17 2.12 15.29
N ALA A 65 -12.74 1.02 15.78
CA ALA A 65 -11.96 -0.14 16.24
C ALA A 65 -11.29 -0.91 15.08
N ASP A 66 -11.83 -0.78 13.87
CA ASP A 66 -11.50 -1.61 12.71
C ASP A 66 -11.00 -0.79 11.51
N LYS A 67 -10.77 0.53 11.66
CA LYS A 67 -10.35 1.41 10.55
C LYS A 67 -9.28 2.40 10.96
N VAL A 68 -8.28 2.56 10.10
CA VAL A 68 -7.17 3.49 10.28
C VAL A 68 -6.88 4.21 8.96
N VAL A 69 -6.68 5.52 9.04
CA VAL A 69 -6.33 6.38 7.91
C VAL A 69 -4.83 6.72 7.99
N PHE A 70 -4.15 6.54 6.86
CA PHE A 70 -2.73 6.75 6.64
C PHE A 70 -2.54 7.97 5.73
N PRO A 71 -2.35 9.18 6.29
CA PRO A 71 -2.05 10.35 5.46
C PRO A 71 -0.65 10.22 4.82
N PRO A 72 -0.38 10.88 3.68
CA PRO A 72 0.93 10.80 3.00
C PRO A 72 2.11 11.11 3.93
N ALA A 73 1.97 12.09 4.82
CA ALA A 73 3.00 12.53 5.76
C ALA A 73 3.35 11.48 6.84
N SER A 74 2.55 10.41 6.97
CA SER A 74 2.84 9.28 7.84
C SER A 74 3.79 8.26 7.21
N ILE A 75 4.08 8.35 5.91
CA ILE A 75 4.87 7.35 5.18
C ILE A 75 6.20 7.97 4.74
N ALA A 76 7.32 7.31 5.05
CA ALA A 76 8.64 7.75 4.60
C ALA A 76 9.62 6.57 4.48
N PRO A 77 10.58 6.59 3.52
CA PRO A 77 10.73 7.57 2.45
C PRO A 77 9.63 7.47 1.38
N GLN A 78 9.45 8.52 0.59
CA GLN A 78 8.51 8.55 -0.53
C GLN A 78 9.22 8.13 -1.83
N ILE A 79 8.60 7.26 -2.62
CA ILE A 79 9.01 7.00 -4.02
C ILE A 79 8.55 8.13 -4.94
N ALA A 80 9.09 8.21 -6.15
CA ALA A 80 8.77 9.27 -7.10
C ALA A 80 7.25 9.40 -7.33
N MET A 81 6.58 8.28 -7.58
CA MET A 81 5.13 8.22 -7.81
C MET A 81 4.30 8.75 -6.63
N MET A 82 4.67 8.38 -5.39
CA MET A 82 3.95 8.84 -4.20
C MET A 82 4.23 10.31 -3.88
N ALA A 83 5.42 10.81 -4.21
CA ALA A 83 5.75 12.22 -4.08
C ALA A 83 5.02 13.09 -5.12
N SER A 84 4.83 12.58 -6.35
CA SER A 84 4.10 13.30 -7.41
C SER A 84 2.59 13.32 -7.21
N ASP A 85 2.02 12.26 -6.63
CA ASP A 85 0.59 12.14 -6.38
C ASP A 85 0.35 11.58 -4.97
N PRO A 86 0.47 12.41 -3.93
CA PRO A 86 0.35 11.97 -2.55
C PRO A 86 -1.08 11.55 -2.23
N LYS A 87 -1.27 10.26 -1.91
CA LYS A 87 -2.57 9.69 -1.53
C LYS A 87 -2.67 9.42 -0.04
N THR A 88 -3.88 9.61 0.48
CA THR A 88 -4.29 9.07 1.77
C THR A 88 -4.81 7.66 1.53
N PHE A 89 -4.42 6.70 2.37
CA PHE A 89 -4.94 5.34 2.33
C PHE A 89 -5.81 5.07 3.55
N THR A 90 -6.87 4.29 3.36
CA THR A 90 -7.69 3.77 4.45
C THR A 90 -7.50 2.27 4.53
N MET A 91 -7.06 1.77 5.68
CA MET A 91 -7.07 0.34 5.95
C MET A 91 -8.23 -0.04 6.86
N ALA A 92 -8.84 -1.19 6.59
CA ALA A 92 -9.81 -1.82 7.47
C ALA A 92 -9.34 -3.22 7.91
N TRP A 93 -9.70 -3.62 9.13
CA TRP A 93 -9.49 -4.97 9.63
C TRP A 93 -10.59 -5.88 9.09
N ARG A 94 -10.22 -6.83 8.22
CA ARG A 94 -11.14 -7.80 7.60
C ARG A 94 -10.50 -9.19 7.67
N ASP A 95 -11.27 -10.18 8.10
CA ASP A 95 -10.87 -11.59 8.09
C ASP A 95 -9.50 -11.87 8.74
N GLY A 96 -9.19 -11.15 9.83
CA GLY A 96 -7.93 -11.33 10.58
C GLY A 96 -6.71 -10.63 9.97
N THR A 97 -6.90 -9.74 8.99
CA THR A 97 -5.81 -8.96 8.39
C THR A 97 -6.21 -7.52 8.08
N TRP A 98 -5.22 -6.63 7.90
CA TRP A 98 -5.46 -5.25 7.48
C TRP A 98 -5.40 -5.17 5.95
N VAL A 99 -6.46 -4.67 5.33
CA VAL A 99 -6.57 -4.46 3.87
C VAL A 99 -6.87 -3.01 3.53
N VAL A 100 -6.42 -2.55 2.36
CA VAL A 100 -6.80 -1.23 1.80
C VAL A 100 -8.23 -1.35 1.24
N VAL A 101 -9.04 -0.29 1.43
CA VAL A 101 -10.48 -0.32 1.12
C VAL A 101 -10.99 0.91 0.36
N ASP A 102 -10.09 1.79 -0.08
CA ASP A 102 -10.37 3.00 -0.86
C ASP A 102 -9.61 3.03 -2.19
#